data_AF-A0A850MKB5-F1
#
_entry.id   AF-A0A850MKB5-F1
#
_cell.length_a   1.000
_cell.length_b   1.000
_cell.length_c   1.000
_cell.angle_alpha   90.00
_cell.angle_beta   90.00
_cell.angle_gamma   90.00
#
_symmetry.space_group_name_H-M   'P 1'
#
loop_
_entity.id
_entity.type
_entity.pdbx_description
1 polymer ?
#
loop_
_entity_poly.entity_id
_entity_poly.type
_entity_poly.pdbx_seq_one_letter_code
_entity_poly.pdbx_strand_id
1 'polypeptide(L)'
;MDAKWYSIKQEITTSLANSGFRVYVSISDVFGNTKITDDQLDPYEDIIKRSIQININYLGIGDYAIPLSSKNLMIFKISKKSIVILFANKGNIAQLLSFKKNIKYFAEQIDKLIGDIEVPAEVPEAMPPFEAKKIEKKVAKQILGKEMPIYYPIRNEEIGDKIKATMEEIGILHLCDGQHSYTDIVQLTKQSQLPVFDFLGRQIKKRVVRTEAYPFLIECPDCQSKHPFFVPKSVFEPAEDPFTLLIRSERCNHEYVAFISHKFKIETQSFKYFTDFQKDKFMKRLGAHYYTIIS
;
A
#
# COMPACT_ATOMS: atom_id res chain seq x y z
N MET A 1 -35.24 -12.80 -13.61
CA MET A 1 -33.96 -12.23 -14.08
C MET A 1 -34.24 -11.58 -15.44
N ASP A 2 -33.85 -10.32 -15.65
CA ASP A 2 -34.19 -9.56 -16.89
C ASP A 2 -33.49 -10.19 -18.10
N ALA A 3 -34.25 -10.45 -19.17
CA ALA A 3 -33.76 -11.05 -20.40
C ALA A 3 -32.61 -10.24 -21.04
N LYS A 4 -32.60 -8.91 -20.85
CA LYS A 4 -31.57 -8.02 -21.40
C LYS A 4 -30.21 -8.23 -20.73
N TRP A 5 -30.18 -8.37 -19.40
CA TRP A 5 -28.95 -8.64 -18.65
C TRP A 5 -28.33 -9.98 -19.05
N TYR A 6 -29.17 -11.00 -19.25
CA TYR A 6 -28.72 -12.30 -19.70
C TYR A 6 -28.13 -12.24 -21.11
N SER A 7 -28.75 -11.50 -22.02
CA SER A 7 -28.25 -11.29 -23.39
C SER A 7 -26.85 -10.67 -23.40
N ILE A 8 -26.64 -9.58 -22.66
CA ILE A 8 -25.33 -8.91 -22.57
C ILE A 8 -24.29 -9.86 -21.96
N LYS A 9 -24.65 -10.57 -20.88
CA LYS A 9 -23.76 -11.54 -20.25
C LYS A 9 -23.28 -12.60 -21.26
N GLN A 10 -24.21 -13.16 -22.04
CA GLN A 10 -23.88 -14.15 -23.06
C GLN A 10 -22.97 -13.57 -24.14
N GLU A 11 -23.25 -12.35 -24.61
CA GLU A 11 -22.43 -11.69 -25.61
C GLU A 11 -20.99 -11.44 -25.12
N ILE A 12 -20.81 -11.01 -23.87
CA ILE A 12 -19.48 -10.89 -23.23
C ILE A 12 -18.78 -12.25 -23.23
N THR A 13 -19.46 -13.30 -22.75
CA THR A 13 -18.90 -14.65 -22.70
C THR A 13 -18.49 -15.15 -24.08
N THR A 14 -19.34 -14.98 -25.10
CA THR A 14 -19.05 -15.36 -26.49
C THR A 14 -17.89 -14.56 -27.07
N SER A 15 -17.80 -13.26 -26.79
CA SER A 15 -16.70 -12.41 -27.27
C SER A 15 -15.33 -12.88 -26.76
N LEU A 16 -15.30 -13.52 -25.59
CA LEU A 16 -14.09 -14.04 -24.95
C LEU A 16 -13.89 -15.55 -25.19
N ALA A 17 -14.91 -16.26 -25.67
CA ALA A 17 -14.89 -17.72 -25.87
C ALA A 17 -13.83 -18.20 -26.87
N ASN A 18 -13.42 -17.34 -27.82
CA ASN A 18 -12.32 -17.60 -28.75
C ASN A 18 -10.98 -17.91 -28.06
N SER A 19 -10.89 -17.67 -26.75
CA SER A 19 -9.69 -17.91 -25.94
C SER A 19 -9.54 -19.36 -25.44
N GLY A 20 -10.50 -20.25 -25.72
CA GLY A 20 -10.38 -21.69 -25.43
C GLY A 20 -10.70 -22.09 -23.97
N PHE A 21 -11.27 -21.18 -23.18
CA PHE A 21 -11.77 -21.46 -21.84
C PHE A 21 -13.07 -20.72 -21.57
N ARG A 22 -13.82 -21.19 -20.59
CA ARG A 22 -15.09 -20.58 -20.18
C ARG A 22 -14.82 -19.37 -19.28
N VAL A 23 -15.41 -18.24 -19.63
CA VAL A 23 -15.45 -17.03 -18.80
C VAL A 23 -16.78 -16.96 -18.08
N TYR A 24 -16.73 -16.61 -16.81
CA TYR A 24 -17.85 -16.34 -15.94
C TYR A 24 -17.92 -14.83 -15.70
N VAL A 25 -19.11 -14.27 -15.72
CA VAL A 25 -19.33 -12.83 -15.81
C VAL A 25 -20.25 -12.37 -14.68
N SER A 26 -19.89 -11.28 -14.04
CA SER A 26 -20.80 -10.50 -13.20
C SER A 26 -20.81 -9.04 -13.66
N ILE A 27 -21.99 -8.44 -13.67
CA ILE A 27 -22.21 -7.03 -14.03
C ILE A 27 -22.83 -6.35 -12.84
N SER A 28 -22.23 -5.25 -12.41
CA SER A 28 -22.70 -4.45 -11.28
C SER A 28 -22.62 -2.96 -11.62
N ASP A 29 -23.30 -2.14 -10.83
CA ASP A 29 -23.00 -0.70 -10.83
C ASP A 29 -21.72 -0.39 -10.04
N VAL A 30 -21.27 0.87 -10.08
CA VAL A 30 -20.08 1.34 -9.35
C VAL A 30 -20.19 1.25 -7.82
N PHE A 31 -21.38 1.02 -7.26
CA PHE A 31 -21.58 0.81 -5.83
C PHE A 31 -21.51 -0.67 -5.44
N GLY A 32 -21.38 -1.56 -6.42
CA GLY A 32 -21.36 -3.00 -6.22
C GLY A 32 -22.73 -3.64 -6.10
N ASN A 33 -23.80 -2.98 -6.55
CA ASN A 33 -25.09 -3.62 -6.68
C ASN A 33 -25.10 -4.52 -7.94
N THR A 34 -24.95 -5.82 -7.73
CA THR A 34 -24.95 -6.83 -8.77
C THR A 34 -26.28 -6.89 -9.50
N LYS A 35 -26.25 -6.77 -10.83
CA LYS A 35 -27.42 -6.92 -11.71
C LYS A 35 -27.55 -8.34 -12.26
N ILE A 36 -26.42 -8.97 -12.54
CA ILE A 36 -26.33 -10.38 -12.93
C ILE A 36 -24.97 -10.93 -12.52
N THR A 37 -24.92 -12.19 -12.08
CA THR A 37 -23.69 -12.90 -11.75
C THR A 37 -23.82 -14.36 -12.16
N ASP A 38 -22.71 -14.97 -12.55
CA ASP A 38 -22.59 -16.42 -12.68
C ASP A 38 -22.21 -17.03 -11.32
N ASP A 39 -22.80 -18.17 -10.96
CA ASP A 39 -22.61 -18.87 -9.67
C ASP A 39 -21.14 -19.17 -9.35
N GLN A 40 -20.28 -19.28 -10.35
CA GLN A 40 -18.84 -19.50 -10.16
C GLN A 40 -18.11 -18.32 -9.53
N LEU A 41 -18.76 -17.15 -9.45
CA LEU A 41 -18.26 -15.96 -8.78
C LEU A 41 -18.67 -15.88 -7.30
N ASP A 42 -19.64 -16.69 -6.85
CA ASP A 42 -20.14 -16.68 -5.46
C ASP A 42 -19.02 -16.82 -4.41
N PRO A 43 -18.00 -17.70 -4.58
CA PRO A 43 -16.91 -17.80 -3.62
C PRO A 43 -16.04 -16.55 -3.48
N TYR A 44 -16.18 -15.58 -4.39
CA TYR A 44 -15.40 -14.34 -4.43
C TYR A 44 -16.24 -13.10 -4.11
N GLU A 45 -17.52 -13.25 -3.76
CA GLU A 45 -18.46 -12.14 -3.59
C GLU A 45 -17.94 -11.09 -2.60
N ASP A 46 -17.48 -11.51 -1.41
CA ASP A 46 -16.96 -10.61 -0.38
C ASP A 46 -15.74 -9.82 -0.85
N ILE A 47 -14.84 -10.48 -1.58
CA ILE A 47 -13.62 -9.87 -2.10
C ILE A 47 -13.95 -8.89 -3.23
N ILE A 48 -14.91 -9.23 -4.09
CA ILE A 48 -15.40 -8.36 -5.16
C ILE A 48 -16.03 -7.10 -4.54
N LYS A 49 -16.97 -7.25 -3.60
CA LYS A 49 -17.62 -6.12 -2.91
C LYS A 49 -16.61 -5.20 -2.25
N ARG A 50 -15.66 -5.77 -1.50
CA ARG A 50 -14.59 -5.00 -0.85
C ARG A 50 -13.71 -4.28 -1.89
N SER A 51 -13.39 -4.94 -3.00
CA SER A 51 -12.57 -4.35 -4.06
C SER A 51 -13.27 -3.19 -4.74
N ILE A 52 -14.60 -3.27 -4.93
CA ILE A 52 -15.38 -2.19 -5.49
C ILE A 52 -15.39 -1.00 -4.53
N GLN A 53 -15.72 -1.24 -3.25
CA GLN A 53 -15.77 -0.19 -2.23
C GLN A 53 -14.46 0.57 -2.04
N ILE A 54 -13.32 -0.13 -2.10
CA ILE A 54 -12.01 0.48 -1.86
C ILE A 54 -11.43 1.04 -3.16
N ASN A 55 -11.48 0.29 -4.26
CA ASN A 55 -10.58 0.56 -5.39
C ASN A 55 -11.28 1.17 -6.62
N ILE A 56 -12.60 1.05 -6.78
CA ILE A 56 -13.24 1.38 -8.06
C ILE A 56 -13.18 2.87 -8.40
N ASN A 57 -13.18 3.73 -7.37
CA ASN A 57 -13.10 5.17 -7.55
C ASN A 57 -11.72 5.62 -8.04
N TYR A 58 -10.68 4.82 -7.78
CA TYR A 58 -9.31 5.10 -8.21
C TYR A 58 -8.99 4.54 -9.61
N LEU A 59 -9.85 3.68 -10.16
CA LEU A 59 -9.67 3.17 -11.51
C LEU A 59 -10.18 4.20 -12.53
N GLY A 60 -9.39 4.45 -13.58
CA GLY A 60 -9.84 5.13 -14.78
C GLY A 60 -10.86 4.29 -15.55
N ILE A 61 -11.66 4.93 -16.40
CA ILE A 61 -12.54 4.21 -17.33
C ILE A 61 -11.65 3.45 -18.33
N GLY A 62 -11.89 2.15 -18.49
CA GLY A 62 -11.05 1.26 -19.31
C GLY A 62 -9.95 0.55 -18.53
N ASP A 63 -9.74 0.91 -17.27
CA ASP A 63 -8.81 0.22 -16.38
C ASP A 63 -9.47 -0.95 -15.65
N TYR A 64 -8.63 -1.72 -14.97
CA TYR A 64 -9.02 -2.93 -14.28
C TYR A 64 -8.25 -3.10 -12.98
N ALA A 65 -8.85 -3.85 -12.05
CA ALA A 65 -8.20 -4.40 -10.87
C ALA A 65 -8.16 -5.93 -10.94
N ILE A 66 -7.13 -6.54 -10.35
CA ILE A 66 -7.00 -7.99 -10.21
C ILE A 66 -7.09 -8.31 -8.72
N PRO A 67 -8.28 -8.47 -8.14
CA PRO A 67 -8.45 -8.57 -6.68
C PRO A 67 -7.68 -9.74 -6.03
N LEU A 68 -7.35 -10.79 -6.79
CA LEU A 68 -6.57 -11.94 -6.33
C LEU A 68 -5.51 -12.33 -7.37
N SER A 69 -4.23 -12.17 -7.04
CA SER A 69 -3.11 -12.42 -7.96
C SER A 69 -2.96 -13.88 -8.41
N SER A 70 -3.52 -14.83 -7.66
CA SER A 70 -3.48 -16.27 -7.97
C SER A 70 -4.72 -16.78 -8.72
N LYS A 71 -5.69 -15.90 -9.01
CA LYS A 71 -6.92 -16.24 -9.70
C LYS A 71 -7.03 -15.41 -10.97
N ASN A 72 -7.57 -15.99 -12.03
CA ASN A 72 -7.94 -15.24 -13.23
C ASN A 72 -9.26 -14.50 -12.98
N LEU A 73 -9.25 -13.56 -12.04
CA LEU A 73 -10.39 -12.73 -11.66
C LEU A 73 -10.01 -11.27 -11.91
N MET A 74 -10.82 -10.57 -12.69
CA MET A 74 -10.58 -9.18 -13.08
C MET A 74 -11.84 -8.34 -12.93
N ILE A 75 -11.70 -7.13 -12.43
CA ILE A 75 -12.78 -6.14 -12.30
C ILE A 75 -12.45 -5.01 -13.25
N PHE A 76 -13.25 -4.81 -14.29
CA PHE A 76 -13.11 -3.73 -15.25
C PHE A 76 -14.07 -2.59 -14.91
N LYS A 77 -13.54 -1.36 -14.82
CA LYS A 77 -14.38 -0.16 -14.79
C LYS A 77 -14.66 0.25 -16.23
N ILE A 78 -15.88 0.01 -16.70
CA ILE A 78 -16.22 0.22 -18.10
C ILE A 78 -16.87 1.58 -18.37
N SER A 79 -17.44 2.21 -17.33
CA SER A 79 -17.97 3.57 -17.39
C SER A 79 -17.94 4.24 -16.01
N LYS A 80 -18.49 5.45 -15.88
CA LYS A 80 -18.74 6.10 -14.58
C LYS A 80 -19.82 5.40 -13.75
N LYS A 81 -20.65 4.56 -14.38
CA LYS A 81 -21.83 3.93 -13.77
C LYS A 81 -21.69 2.42 -13.60
N SER A 82 -20.88 1.77 -14.43
CA SER A 82 -20.85 0.31 -14.53
C SER A 82 -19.47 -0.32 -14.42
N ILE A 83 -19.50 -1.55 -13.90
CA ILE A 83 -18.35 -2.44 -13.77
C ILE A 83 -18.68 -3.83 -14.32
N VAL A 84 -17.67 -4.49 -14.87
CA VAL A 84 -17.76 -5.87 -15.34
C VAL A 84 -16.69 -6.69 -14.65
N ILE A 85 -17.09 -7.76 -13.98
CA ILE A 85 -16.20 -8.71 -13.33
C ILE A 85 -16.12 -9.96 -14.21
N LEU A 86 -14.90 -10.37 -14.55
CA LEU A 86 -14.63 -11.55 -15.36
C LEU A 86 -13.82 -12.55 -14.54
N PHE A 87 -14.23 -13.82 -14.58
CA PHE A 87 -13.52 -14.91 -13.93
C PHE A 87 -13.33 -16.09 -14.88
N ALA A 88 -12.18 -16.76 -14.77
CA ALA A 88 -11.91 -18.00 -15.47
C ALA A 88 -11.22 -19.02 -14.56
N ASN A 89 -11.70 -20.27 -14.58
CA ASN A 89 -11.08 -21.35 -13.80
C ASN A 89 -9.71 -21.77 -14.35
N LYS A 90 -9.43 -21.49 -15.63
CA LYS A 90 -8.22 -21.88 -16.36
C LYS A 90 -7.86 -20.76 -17.35
N GLY A 91 -6.72 -20.90 -18.03
CA GLY A 91 -6.25 -19.92 -19.02
C GLY A 91 -5.27 -18.90 -18.46
N ASN A 92 -4.79 -18.01 -19.32
CA ASN A 92 -3.91 -16.91 -18.96
C ASN A 92 -4.76 -15.67 -18.67
N ILE A 93 -4.50 -14.97 -17.56
CA ILE A 93 -5.16 -13.70 -17.23
C ILE A 93 -5.08 -12.66 -18.36
N ALA A 94 -4.03 -12.70 -19.19
CA ALA A 94 -3.89 -11.86 -20.37
C ALA A 94 -5.01 -12.06 -21.41
N GLN A 95 -5.69 -13.20 -21.40
CA GLN A 95 -6.84 -13.45 -22.27
C GLN A 95 -8.08 -12.68 -21.79
N LEU A 96 -8.26 -12.49 -20.47
CA LEU A 96 -9.30 -11.61 -19.94
C LEU A 96 -9.05 -10.14 -20.29
N LEU A 97 -7.78 -9.72 -20.41
CA LEU A 97 -7.42 -8.37 -20.86
C LEU A 97 -7.89 -8.05 -22.29
N SER A 98 -8.14 -9.06 -23.13
CA SER A 98 -8.68 -8.84 -24.46
C SER A 98 -10.05 -8.15 -24.44
N PHE A 99 -10.78 -8.25 -23.32
CA PHE A 99 -12.04 -7.54 -23.08
C PHE A 99 -11.91 -6.02 -23.21
N LYS A 100 -10.70 -5.45 -23.00
CA LYS A 100 -10.46 -4.00 -23.16
C LYS A 100 -10.93 -3.46 -24.50
N LYS A 101 -10.82 -4.24 -25.57
CA LYS A 101 -11.23 -3.84 -26.93
C LYS A 101 -12.74 -3.61 -27.05
N ASN A 102 -13.53 -4.25 -26.19
CA ASN A 102 -14.99 -4.23 -26.23
C ASN A 102 -15.60 -3.33 -25.15
N ILE A 103 -14.78 -2.68 -24.30
CA ILE A 103 -15.27 -1.88 -23.16
C ILE A 103 -16.26 -0.81 -23.61
N LYS A 104 -15.90 -0.02 -24.65
CA LYS A 104 -16.77 1.06 -25.13
C LYS A 104 -18.13 0.54 -25.59
N TYR A 105 -18.14 -0.57 -26.33
CA TYR A 105 -19.36 -1.19 -26.84
C TYR A 105 -20.27 -1.68 -25.70
N PHE A 106 -19.72 -2.37 -24.70
CA PHE A 106 -20.52 -2.86 -23.57
C PHE A 106 -20.92 -1.76 -22.59
N ALA A 107 -20.10 -0.72 -22.41
CA ALA A 107 -20.43 0.43 -21.57
C ALA A 107 -21.73 1.11 -22.04
N GLU A 108 -21.85 1.37 -23.35
CA GLU A 108 -23.05 2.01 -23.91
C GLU A 108 -24.33 1.18 -23.69
N GLN A 109 -24.23 -0.14 -23.75
CA GLN A 109 -25.38 -1.03 -23.54
C GLN A 109 -25.73 -1.16 -22.06
N ILE A 110 -24.74 -1.35 -21.19
CA ILE A 110 -24.92 -1.56 -19.76
C ILE A 110 -25.42 -0.27 -19.10
N ASP A 111 -24.86 0.88 -19.44
CA ASP A 111 -25.27 2.17 -18.86
C ASP A 111 -26.74 2.51 -19.18
N LYS A 112 -27.22 2.14 -20.39
CA LYS A 112 -28.63 2.28 -20.76
C LYS A 112 -29.55 1.42 -19.89
N LEU A 113 -29.09 0.26 -19.45
CA LEU A 113 -29.87 -0.63 -18.58
C LEU A 113 -29.79 -0.24 -17.10
N ILE A 114 -28.67 0.32 -16.65
CA ILE A 114 -28.54 0.87 -15.29
C ILE A 114 -29.42 2.11 -15.13
N GLY A 115 -29.52 2.94 -16.16
CA GLY A 115 -30.24 4.20 -16.11
C GLY A 115 -29.46 5.30 -15.40
N ASP A 116 -30.17 6.25 -14.81
CA ASP A 116 -29.56 7.35 -14.07
C ASP A 116 -29.41 7.00 -12.60
N ILE A 117 -28.15 6.96 -12.18
CA ILE A 117 -27.74 6.81 -10.79
C ILE A 117 -26.91 8.05 -10.42
N GLU A 118 -27.09 8.55 -9.21
CA GLU A 118 -26.28 9.64 -8.68
C GLU A 118 -24.86 9.11 -8.44
N VAL A 119 -23.94 9.39 -9.35
CA VAL A 119 -22.54 9.00 -9.22
C VAL A 119 -21.86 10.01 -8.29
N PRO A 120 -21.03 9.57 -7.31
CA PRO A 120 -20.27 10.49 -6.48
C PRO A 120 -19.41 11.40 -7.35
N ALA A 121 -19.32 12.68 -7.00
CA ALA A 121 -18.44 13.61 -7.68
C ALA A 121 -17.00 13.04 -7.73
N GLU A 122 -16.39 13.05 -8.91
CA GLU A 122 -15.09 12.45 -9.15
C GLU A 122 -14.05 12.93 -8.14
N VAL A 123 -13.29 12.00 -7.55
CA VAL A 123 -12.06 12.32 -6.83
C VAL A 123 -11.13 12.96 -7.87
N PRO A 124 -10.55 14.16 -7.62
CA PRO A 124 -9.83 14.91 -8.63
C PRO A 124 -8.78 14.07 -9.36
N GLU A 125 -8.84 14.07 -10.70
CA GLU A 125 -7.81 13.48 -11.56
C GLU A 125 -6.43 14.07 -11.21
N ALA A 126 -5.46 13.17 -11.07
CA ALA A 126 -4.00 13.36 -11.05
C ALA A 126 -3.49 14.80 -10.83
N MET A 127 -2.93 15.05 -9.64
CA MET A 127 -2.15 16.27 -9.38
C MET A 127 -1.01 16.41 -10.41
N PRO A 128 -0.67 17.65 -10.83
CA PRO A 128 0.41 17.92 -11.76
C PRO A 128 1.77 17.47 -11.19
N PRO A 129 2.77 17.19 -12.05
CA PRO A 129 4.10 16.79 -11.61
C PRO A 129 4.71 17.87 -10.72
N PHE A 130 5.08 17.50 -9.50
CA PHE A 130 5.62 18.41 -8.49
C PHE A 130 7.03 18.88 -8.91
N GLU A 131 7.16 20.14 -9.32
CA GLU A 131 8.46 20.79 -9.44
C GLU A 131 9.07 20.94 -8.05
N ALA A 132 10.18 20.21 -7.81
CA ALA A 132 10.93 20.27 -6.57
C ALA A 132 11.51 21.68 -6.35
N LYS A 133 10.83 22.51 -5.55
CA LYS A 133 11.44 23.73 -5.01
C LYS A 133 12.57 23.32 -4.07
N LYS A 134 13.81 23.66 -4.48
CA LYS A 134 15.00 23.66 -3.63
C LYS A 134 14.70 24.46 -2.35
N ILE A 135 14.54 23.75 -1.24
CA ILE A 135 14.50 24.36 0.08
C ILE A 135 15.95 24.62 0.50
N GLU A 136 16.29 25.89 0.62
CA GLU A 136 17.60 26.32 1.09
C GLU A 136 17.84 25.90 2.54
N LYS A 137 19.01 25.30 2.78
CA LYS A 137 19.52 24.93 4.10
C LYS A 137 19.73 26.18 4.94
N LYS A 138 19.04 26.27 6.08
CA LYS A 138 19.52 27.01 7.25
C LYS A 138 19.85 26.03 8.38
N VAL A 139 21.13 26.02 8.73
CA VAL A 139 21.71 25.36 9.90
C VAL A 139 21.27 26.12 11.15
N ALA A 140 20.78 25.44 12.20
CA ALA A 140 21.06 25.76 13.61
C ALA A 140 20.35 24.86 14.64
N LYS A 141 21.17 24.44 15.63
CA LYS A 141 20.93 24.35 17.08
C LYS A 141 20.08 23.22 17.68
N GLN A 142 20.76 22.46 18.56
CA GLN A 142 20.32 21.83 19.82
C GLN A 142 18.81 21.76 20.09
N ILE A 143 18.23 20.55 20.05
CA ILE A 143 16.89 20.29 20.57
C ILE A 143 16.87 18.92 21.27
N LEU A 144 16.69 18.91 22.59
CA LEU A 144 16.38 17.70 23.36
C LEU A 144 14.91 17.30 23.11
N GLY A 145 14.64 16.01 22.93
CA GLY A 145 13.29 15.45 23.07
C GLY A 145 12.33 15.64 21.89
N LYS A 146 12.78 15.53 20.63
CA LYS A 146 11.85 15.45 19.49
C LYS A 146 11.30 14.03 19.33
N GLU A 147 9.99 13.93 19.12
CA GLU A 147 9.37 12.74 18.52
C GLU A 147 10.10 12.40 17.22
N MET A 148 10.28 11.11 16.94
CA MET A 148 10.99 10.69 15.72
C MET A 148 10.24 11.23 14.49
N PRO A 149 10.93 11.82 13.50
CA PRO A 149 10.26 12.34 12.32
C PRO A 149 9.43 11.26 11.63
N ILE A 150 8.19 11.61 11.34
CA ILE A 150 7.22 10.73 10.69
C ILE A 150 7.73 10.39 9.28
N TYR A 151 7.73 9.10 8.95
CA TYR A 151 8.26 8.59 7.68
C TYR A 151 7.20 8.61 6.57
N TYR A 152 7.49 9.34 5.48
CA TYR A 152 6.66 9.45 4.28
C TYR A 152 7.35 8.80 3.06
N PRO A 153 6.98 7.56 2.67
CA PRO A 153 7.51 6.92 1.46
C PRO A 153 7.05 7.61 0.17
N ILE A 154 7.93 7.65 -0.84
CA ILE A 154 7.62 8.15 -2.19
C ILE A 154 7.94 7.07 -3.23
N ARG A 155 6.98 6.70 -4.08
CA ARG A 155 7.15 5.72 -5.15
C ARG A 155 7.94 6.35 -6.31
N ASN A 156 8.90 5.62 -6.84
CA ASN A 156 9.70 6.03 -7.98
C ASN A 156 9.03 5.58 -9.28
N GLU A 157 8.45 6.52 -10.03
CA GLU A 157 7.63 6.25 -11.22
C GLU A 157 8.45 5.66 -12.39
N GLU A 158 9.75 5.95 -12.45
CA GLU A 158 10.64 5.51 -13.52
C GLU A 158 10.85 3.98 -13.59
N ILE A 159 10.54 3.24 -12.52
CA ILE A 159 10.83 1.80 -12.45
C ILE A 159 9.73 0.95 -13.13
N GLY A 160 8.62 1.56 -13.55
CA GLY A 160 7.59 0.96 -14.41
C GLY A 160 6.83 -0.23 -13.80
N ASP A 161 5.71 -0.58 -14.43
CA ASP A 161 4.66 -1.52 -13.98
C ASP A 161 5.07 -3.00 -13.81
N LYS A 162 6.37 -3.30 -13.70
CA LYS A 162 6.91 -4.67 -13.58
C LYS A 162 7.12 -5.13 -12.14
N ILE A 163 6.51 -4.48 -11.16
CA ILE A 163 6.59 -4.91 -9.76
C ILE A 163 5.65 -6.09 -9.57
N LYS A 164 6.23 -7.28 -9.36
CA LYS A 164 5.47 -8.44 -8.86
C LYS A 164 5.11 -8.19 -7.40
N ALA A 165 3.89 -7.73 -7.16
CA ALA A 165 3.33 -7.46 -5.85
C ALA A 165 1.94 -8.09 -5.73
N THR A 166 1.57 -8.51 -4.53
CA THR A 166 0.17 -8.87 -4.23
C THR A 166 -0.71 -7.62 -4.25
N MET A 167 -2.04 -7.78 -4.26
CA MET A 167 -2.94 -6.62 -4.20
C MET A 167 -2.78 -5.80 -2.92
N GLU A 168 -2.55 -6.49 -1.80
CA GLU A 168 -2.23 -5.89 -0.52
C GLU A 168 -0.97 -5.02 -0.60
N GLU A 169 0.06 -5.53 -1.29
CA GLU A 169 1.32 -4.82 -1.52
C GLU A 169 1.17 -3.65 -2.52
N ILE A 170 0.30 -3.77 -3.52
CA ILE A 170 -0.02 -2.68 -4.46
C ILE A 170 -0.74 -1.54 -3.71
N GLY A 171 -1.66 -1.86 -2.80
CA GLY A 171 -2.32 -0.87 -1.94
C GLY A 171 -1.31 -0.07 -1.12
N ILE A 172 -0.30 -0.74 -0.55
CA ILE A 172 0.81 -0.06 0.14
C ILE A 172 1.58 0.86 -0.82
N LEU A 173 1.92 0.38 -2.02
CA LEU A 173 2.67 1.18 -3.00
C LEU A 173 1.92 2.42 -3.49
N HIS A 174 0.60 2.35 -3.59
CA HIS A 174 -0.20 3.48 -4.03
C HIS A 174 -0.20 4.60 -3.00
N LEU A 175 -0.18 4.25 -1.71
CA LEU A 175 -0.05 5.19 -0.60
C LEU A 175 1.41 5.65 -0.39
N CYS A 176 2.37 5.19 -1.19
CA CYS A 176 3.73 5.73 -1.17
C CYS A 176 3.81 6.98 -2.05
N ASP A 177 3.09 8.03 -1.70
CA ASP A 177 2.95 9.27 -2.48
C ASP A 177 3.68 10.47 -1.86
N GLY A 178 4.36 10.27 -0.72
CA GLY A 178 4.97 11.33 0.06
C GLY A 178 3.99 12.11 0.95
N GLN A 179 2.70 11.78 0.93
CA GLN A 179 1.65 12.39 1.76
C GLN A 179 1.22 11.48 2.90
N HIS A 180 1.19 10.17 2.67
CA HIS A 180 0.85 9.20 3.70
C HIS A 180 2.10 8.74 4.45
N SER A 181 2.04 8.79 5.77
CA SER A 181 3.09 8.25 6.61
C SER A 181 3.03 6.72 6.69
N TYR A 182 4.08 6.07 7.16
CA TYR A 182 4.03 4.62 7.45
C TYR A 182 2.90 4.24 8.40
N THR A 183 2.63 5.06 9.42
CA THR A 183 1.50 4.85 10.34
C THR A 183 0.17 4.96 9.62
N ASP A 184 0.00 5.95 8.73
CA ASP A 184 -1.22 6.09 7.90
C ASP A 184 -1.39 4.90 6.97
N ILE A 185 -0.32 4.45 6.33
CA ILE A 185 -0.33 3.30 5.43
C ILE A 185 -0.80 2.04 6.16
N VAL A 186 -0.25 1.78 7.34
CA VAL A 186 -0.66 0.63 8.18
C VAL A 186 -2.15 0.73 8.53
N GLN A 187 -2.61 1.91 8.94
CA GLN A 187 -4.00 2.14 9.34
C GLN A 187 -4.98 2.01 8.15
N LEU A 188 -4.67 2.64 7.02
CA LEU A 188 -5.52 2.66 5.82
C LEU A 188 -5.59 1.29 5.15
N THR A 189 -4.47 0.57 5.08
CA THR A 189 -4.43 -0.79 4.51
C THR A 189 -4.98 -1.85 5.45
N LYS A 190 -5.17 -1.52 6.75
CA LYS A 190 -5.58 -2.45 7.81
C LYS A 190 -4.68 -3.68 7.93
N GLN A 191 -3.42 -3.54 7.53
CA GLN A 191 -2.42 -4.61 7.62
C GLN A 191 -1.61 -4.49 8.90
N SER A 192 -1.02 -5.60 9.33
CA SER A 192 -0.07 -5.59 10.44
C SER A 192 1.19 -4.80 10.07
N GLN A 193 1.74 -4.05 11.02
CA GLN A 193 2.94 -3.21 10.83
C GLN A 193 4.14 -3.97 10.23
N LEU A 194 4.42 -5.20 10.71
CA LEU A 194 5.59 -5.97 10.27
C LEU A 194 5.56 -6.32 8.77
N PRO A 195 4.47 -6.93 8.23
CA PRO A 195 4.33 -7.12 6.78
C PRO A 195 4.52 -5.85 5.95
N VAL A 196 3.91 -4.73 6.36
CA VAL A 196 4.04 -3.44 5.66
C VAL A 196 5.50 -2.97 5.69
N PHE A 197 6.15 -3.05 6.85
CA PHE A 197 7.55 -2.68 7.04
C PHE A 197 8.49 -3.51 6.17
N ASP A 198 8.34 -4.84 6.20
CA ASP A 198 9.17 -5.76 5.41
C ASP A 198 9.00 -5.49 3.91
N PHE A 199 7.77 -5.26 3.48
CA PHE A 199 7.49 -4.91 2.10
C PHE A 199 8.18 -3.60 1.70
N LEU A 200 7.94 -2.51 2.45
CA LEU A 200 8.57 -1.21 2.17
C LEU A 200 10.10 -1.32 2.20
N GLY A 201 10.67 -2.04 3.16
CA GLY A 201 12.11 -2.31 3.23
C GLY A 201 12.66 -3.00 1.98
N ARG A 202 11.93 -4.00 1.43
CA ARG A 202 12.29 -4.62 0.14
C ARG A 202 12.22 -3.63 -1.02
N GLN A 203 11.21 -2.78 -1.08
CA GLN A 203 11.04 -1.81 -2.17
C GLN A 203 12.06 -0.67 -2.11
N ILE A 204 12.44 -0.22 -0.91
CA ILE A 204 13.52 0.75 -0.70
C ILE A 204 14.85 0.19 -1.21
N LYS A 205 15.19 -1.06 -0.86
CA LYS A 205 16.41 -1.73 -1.35
C LYS A 205 16.43 -1.85 -2.88
N LYS A 206 15.27 -2.08 -3.50
CA LYS A 206 15.10 -2.12 -4.97
C LYS A 206 15.04 -0.74 -5.62
N ARG A 207 15.13 0.35 -4.85
CA ARG A 207 14.96 1.75 -5.30
C ARG A 207 13.59 2.08 -5.91
N VAL A 208 12.60 1.20 -5.71
CA VAL A 208 11.21 1.35 -6.12
C VAL A 208 10.51 2.40 -5.25
N VAL A 209 10.85 2.46 -3.97
CA VAL A 209 10.40 3.50 -3.04
C VAL A 209 11.62 4.30 -2.60
N ARG A 210 11.54 5.62 -2.71
CA ARG A 210 12.50 6.59 -2.17
C ARG A 210 12.03 7.01 -0.77
N THR A 211 13.02 7.29 0.07
CA THR A 211 12.81 7.69 1.46
C THR A 211 13.99 8.48 1.97
N GLU A 212 13.72 9.45 2.85
CA GLU A 212 14.70 10.17 3.64
C GLU A 212 14.99 9.50 4.99
N ALA A 213 14.60 8.23 5.17
CA ALA A 213 14.84 7.43 6.37
C ALA A 213 15.36 6.02 6.05
N TYR A 214 16.16 5.47 6.95
CA TYR A 214 16.62 4.08 6.90
C TYR A 214 15.67 3.17 7.69
N PRO A 215 15.20 2.06 7.09
CA PRO A 215 14.41 1.06 7.81
C PRO A 215 15.31 0.20 8.70
N PHE A 216 14.99 0.12 9.99
CA PHE A 216 15.61 -0.77 10.97
C PHE A 216 14.58 -1.67 11.61
N LEU A 217 14.92 -2.95 11.77
CA LEU A 217 14.17 -3.89 12.57
C LEU A 217 14.97 -4.15 13.83
N ILE A 218 14.51 -3.64 14.97
CA ILE A 218 15.25 -3.70 16.23
C ILE A 218 14.59 -4.75 17.13
N GLU A 219 15.38 -5.69 17.63
CA GLU A 219 14.93 -6.74 18.54
C GLU A 219 15.03 -6.27 20.00
N CYS A 220 13.92 -6.39 20.73
CA CYS A 220 13.89 -6.10 22.16
C CYS A 220 14.80 -7.09 22.90
N PRO A 221 15.78 -6.63 23.70
CA PRO A 221 16.71 -7.54 24.39
C PRO A 221 16.02 -8.37 25.48
N ASP A 222 14.86 -7.92 25.98
CA ASP A 222 14.15 -8.57 27.07
C ASP A 222 13.22 -9.69 26.61
N CYS A 223 12.50 -9.50 25.51
CA CYS A 223 11.50 -10.46 25.03
C CYS A 223 11.67 -10.88 23.57
N GLN A 224 12.73 -10.42 22.89
CA GLN A 224 13.06 -10.77 21.51
C GLN A 224 12.00 -10.35 20.47
N SER A 225 11.03 -9.52 20.85
CA SER A 225 10.04 -8.98 19.91
C SER A 225 10.70 -8.02 18.92
N LYS A 226 10.24 -8.07 17.67
CA LYS A 226 10.77 -7.26 16.56
C LYS A 226 9.96 -5.98 16.40
N HIS A 227 10.66 -4.85 16.40
CA HIS A 227 10.07 -3.52 16.33
C HIS A 227 10.57 -2.80 15.07
N PRO A 228 9.66 -2.47 14.14
CA PRO A 228 10.01 -1.74 12.92
C PRO A 228 10.22 -0.24 13.22
N PHE A 229 11.30 0.32 12.71
CA PHE A 229 11.65 1.73 12.87
C PHE A 229 12.16 2.34 11.56
N PHE A 230 11.89 3.62 11.34
CA PHE A 230 12.43 4.38 10.22
C PHE A 230 13.21 5.59 10.74
N VAL A 231 14.53 5.51 10.74
CA VAL A 231 15.37 6.58 11.30
C VAL A 231 15.79 7.52 10.16
N PRO A 232 15.55 8.85 10.25
CA PRO A 232 15.91 9.77 9.18
C PRO A 232 17.40 9.73 8.83
N LYS A 233 17.74 9.82 7.55
CA LYS A 233 19.12 9.83 7.05
C LYS A 233 19.94 10.99 7.59
N SER A 234 19.28 12.14 7.81
CA SER A 234 19.89 13.33 8.42
C SER A 234 20.44 13.10 9.83
N VAL A 235 20.01 12.02 10.49
CA VAL A 235 20.54 11.62 11.80
C VAL A 235 21.91 10.93 11.67
N PHE A 236 22.23 10.37 10.51
CA PHE A 236 23.49 9.68 10.24
C PHE A 236 24.55 10.57 9.57
N GLU A 237 24.16 11.72 9.00
CA GLU A 237 25.10 12.65 8.36
C GLU A 237 25.43 13.83 9.30
N PRO A 238 26.70 14.10 9.70
CA PRO A 238 27.99 13.44 9.42
C PRO A 238 28.57 12.79 10.70
N ALA A 239 27.79 12.03 11.45
CA ALA A 239 28.25 11.51 12.74
C ALA A 239 29.31 10.41 12.53
N GLU A 240 30.54 10.64 12.99
CA GLU A 240 31.59 9.61 13.07
C GLU A 240 31.27 8.55 14.15
N ASP A 241 30.37 8.88 15.08
CA ASP A 241 30.00 8.07 16.23
C ASP A 241 28.79 7.15 15.97
N PRO A 242 28.72 6.00 16.67
CA PRO A 242 27.53 5.15 16.68
C PRO A 242 26.32 5.93 17.22
N PHE A 243 25.24 5.88 16.46
CA PHE A 243 23.98 6.52 16.80
C PHE A 243 23.24 5.70 17.88
N THR A 244 22.61 6.37 18.83
CA THR A 244 21.96 5.71 19.97
C THR A 244 20.49 6.08 20.08
N LEU A 245 19.63 5.07 20.16
CA LEU A 245 18.18 5.23 20.34
C LEU A 245 17.78 4.74 21.73
N LEU A 246 16.97 5.54 22.43
CA LEU A 246 16.25 5.09 23.62
C LEU A 246 14.83 4.72 23.20
N ILE A 247 14.48 3.45 23.33
CA ILE A 247 13.25 2.89 22.80
C ILE A 247 12.35 2.50 23.96
N ARG A 248 11.10 2.98 23.93
CA ARG A 248 10.04 2.54 24.84
C ARG A 248 8.90 1.95 24.01
N SER A 249 8.91 0.63 23.88
CA SER A 249 7.92 -0.09 23.08
C SER A 249 6.58 -0.16 23.80
N GLU A 250 5.48 0.31 23.21
CA GLU A 250 4.13 0.11 23.79
C GLU A 250 3.70 -1.36 23.64
N ARG A 251 4.15 -2.03 22.56
CA ARG A 251 3.85 -3.44 22.29
C ARG A 251 4.28 -4.40 23.40
N CYS A 252 5.46 -4.18 23.98
CA CYS A 252 6.00 -5.05 25.03
C CYS A 252 6.27 -4.33 26.35
N ASN A 253 6.01 -3.03 26.42
CA ASN A 253 6.22 -2.17 27.59
C ASN A 253 7.65 -2.25 28.17
N HIS A 254 8.64 -2.58 27.33
CA HIS A 254 10.05 -2.59 27.70
C HIS A 254 10.74 -1.30 27.27
N GLU A 255 11.68 -0.85 28.09
CA GLU A 255 12.58 0.26 27.80
C GLU A 255 14.00 -0.29 27.57
N TYR A 256 14.59 0.05 26.43
CA TYR A 256 15.91 -0.44 26.06
C TYR A 256 16.63 0.53 25.13
N VAL A 257 17.94 0.37 25.05
CA VAL A 257 18.81 1.16 24.19
C VAL A 257 19.17 0.36 22.97
N ALA A 258 19.17 0.98 21.79
CA ALA A 258 19.73 0.43 20.57
C ALA A 258 20.91 1.29 20.09
N PHE A 259 22.06 0.65 19.93
CA PHE A 259 23.28 1.23 19.37
C PHE A 259 23.36 0.85 17.89
N ILE A 260 23.36 1.85 17.01
CA ILE A 260 23.42 1.69 15.56
C ILE A 260 24.76 2.23 15.07
N SER A 261 25.65 1.33 14.67
CA SER A 261 26.94 1.70 14.08
C SER A 261 26.80 2.34 12.68
N HIS A 262 27.86 2.98 12.20
CA HIS A 262 27.98 3.48 10.82
C HIS A 262 27.87 2.36 9.75
N LYS A 263 28.11 1.10 10.11
CA LYS A 263 27.90 -0.07 9.24
C LYS A 263 26.49 -0.67 9.38
N PHE A 264 25.58 0.04 10.05
CA PHE A 264 24.21 -0.41 10.32
C PHE A 264 24.11 -1.70 11.14
N LYS A 265 25.16 -2.09 11.86
CA LYS A 265 25.04 -3.11 12.91
C LYS A 265 24.28 -2.52 14.09
N ILE A 266 23.32 -3.28 14.60
CA ILE A 266 22.45 -2.91 15.72
C ILE A 266 22.82 -3.80 16.91
N GLU A 267 23.08 -3.18 18.05
CA GLU A 267 23.24 -3.88 19.34
C GLU A 267 22.21 -3.31 20.31
N THR A 268 21.48 -4.16 21.02
CA THR A 268 20.45 -3.73 21.97
C THR A 268 20.81 -4.12 23.40
N GLN A 269 20.47 -3.24 24.34
CA GLN A 269 20.71 -3.47 25.76
C GLN A 269 19.51 -3.00 26.57
N SER A 270 19.00 -3.87 27.46
CA SER A 270 17.86 -3.52 28.30
C SER A 270 18.24 -2.39 29.25
N PHE A 271 17.36 -1.39 29.34
CA PHE A 271 17.61 -0.22 30.18
C PHE A 271 17.55 -0.55 31.67
N LYS A 272 16.88 -1.67 32.03
CA LYS A 272 16.78 -2.16 33.42
C LYS A 272 18.15 -2.56 34.01
N TYR A 273 19.13 -2.86 33.17
CA TYR A 273 20.47 -3.25 33.60
C TYR A 273 21.45 -2.06 33.72
N PHE A 274 21.00 -0.84 33.42
CA PHE A 274 21.81 0.35 33.63
C PHE A 274 21.73 0.73 35.11
N THR A 275 22.88 0.91 35.77
CA THR A 275 22.94 1.55 37.10
C THR A 275 22.46 3.00 37.01
N ASP A 276 22.02 3.60 38.12
CA ASP A 276 21.57 5.00 38.10
C ASP A 276 22.68 5.96 37.63
N PHE A 277 23.94 5.66 37.96
CA PHE A 277 25.09 6.38 37.43
C PHE A 277 25.26 6.18 35.92
N GLN A 278 25.07 4.96 35.41
CA GLN A 278 25.10 4.69 33.97
C GLN A 278 23.94 5.37 33.25
N LYS A 279 22.72 5.37 33.82
CA LYS A 279 21.56 6.09 33.28
C LYS A 279 21.84 7.59 33.25
N ASP A 280 22.31 8.18 34.34
CA ASP A 280 22.60 9.60 34.42
C ASP A 280 23.74 10.01 33.47
N LYS A 281 24.83 9.23 33.42
CA LYS A 281 25.93 9.43 32.45
C LYS A 281 25.48 9.23 31.00
N PHE A 282 24.61 8.27 30.75
CA PHE A 282 24.04 7.98 29.44
C PHE A 282 23.11 9.11 28.99
N MET A 283 22.18 9.55 29.84
CA MET A 283 21.29 10.69 29.59
C MET A 283 22.07 12.00 29.40
N LYS A 284 23.18 12.20 30.14
CA LYS A 284 24.10 13.33 29.95
C LYS A 284 24.89 13.25 28.63
N ARG A 285 25.29 12.04 28.19
CA ARG A 285 25.92 11.81 26.88
C ARG A 285 24.94 11.89 25.72
N LEU A 286 23.67 11.57 25.94
CA LEU A 286 22.61 11.56 24.94
C LEU A 286 22.15 12.95 24.47
N GLY A 287 22.77 14.05 24.89
CA GLY A 287 22.46 15.38 24.35
C GLY A 287 22.27 15.39 22.82
N ALA A 288 21.32 16.20 22.34
CA ALA A 288 20.99 16.46 20.92
C ALA A 288 20.58 15.29 19.99
N HIS A 289 20.79 14.01 20.36
CA HIS A 289 20.62 12.89 19.41
C HIS A 289 19.91 11.65 19.99
N TYR A 290 18.99 11.81 20.94
CA TYR A 290 18.09 10.74 21.35
C TYR A 290 16.68 11.00 20.84
N TYR A 291 16.03 9.96 20.33
CA TYR A 291 14.61 9.96 19.99
C TYR A 291 13.92 9.02 20.94
N THR A 292 12.90 9.51 21.63
CA THR A 292 11.95 8.65 22.33
C THR A 292 10.94 8.18 21.30
N ILE A 293 10.83 6.86 21.16
CA ILE A 293 9.88 6.24 20.25
C ILE A 293 8.87 5.53 21.12
N ILE A 294 7.62 5.94 20.96
CA ILE A 294 6.43 5.31 21.50
C ILE A 294 5.84 4.53 20.33
N SER A 295 5.90 3.19 20.37
CA SER A 295 5.57 2.29 19.24
C SER A 295 4.48 1.27 19.54
#